data_AF-A0A367J009-F1
#
_entry.id   AF-A0A367J009-F1
#
_cell.length_a   1.000
_cell.length_b   1.000
_cell.length_c   1.000
_cell.angle_alpha   90.00
_cell.angle_beta   90.00
_cell.angle_gamma   90.00
#
_symmetry.space_group_name_H-M   'P 1'
#
loop_
_entity.id
_entity.type
_entity.pdbx_description
1 polymer ?
#
loop_
_entity_poly.entity_id
_entity_poly.type
_entity_poly.pdbx_seq_one_letter_code
_entity_poly.pdbx_strand_id
1 'polypeptide(L)'
;MELVMTQLQEKQAELGTHYAYLGKGFEKTIRPWALVFCKDMEPLETALHQTEAEQRMWLDMIRICRVETAHQLRAVLCGIHIQPKDEAEHVDILRWIEKEKNGQPPSVIVVADMFDFLLRNTGNTESLRYLTIK
;
A
#
# COMPACT_ATOMS: atom_id res chain seq x y z
N MET A 1 -6.77 -5.87 9.29
CA MET A 1 -5.97 -4.73 9.77
C MET A 1 -4.78 -5.16 10.60
N GLU A 2 -4.98 -6.05 11.57
CA GLU A 2 -3.91 -6.61 12.41
C GLU A 2 -2.70 -7.11 11.61
N LEU A 3 -2.91 -7.96 10.59
CA LEU A 3 -1.84 -8.43 9.70
C LEU A 3 -1.02 -7.31 9.06
N VAL A 4 -1.68 -6.21 8.63
CA VAL A 4 -1.00 -5.07 7.99
C VAL A 4 -0.12 -4.34 9.00
N MET A 5 -0.61 -4.19 10.23
CA MET A 5 0.15 -3.57 11.32
C MET A 5 1.35 -4.42 11.72
N THR A 6 1.19 -5.75 11.82
CA THR A 6 2.30 -6.67 12.09
C THR A 6 3.38 -6.57 11.01
N GLN A 7 2.99 -6.56 9.74
CA GLN A 7 3.94 -6.42 8.64
C GLN A 7 4.68 -5.07 8.66
N LEU A 8 4.00 -3.97 9.02
CA LEU A 8 4.64 -2.68 9.19
C LEU A 8 5.63 -2.66 10.36
N GLN A 9 5.30 -3.31 11.48
CA GLN A 9 6.17 -3.45 12.64
C GLN A 9 7.44 -4.25 12.30
N GLU A 10 7.28 -5.38 11.60
CA GLU A 10 8.39 -6.19 11.11
C GLU A 10 9.28 -5.40 10.16
N LYS A 11 8.67 -4.65 9.21
CA LYS A 11 9.42 -3.79 8.29
C LYS A 11 10.14 -2.66 8.99
N GLN A 12 9.54 -2.05 10.02
CA GLN A 12 10.20 -1.02 10.82
C GLN A 12 11.43 -1.57 11.53
N ALA A 13 11.35 -2.78 12.09
CA ALA A 13 12.47 -3.45 12.74
C ALA A 13 13.58 -3.81 11.73
N GLU A 14 13.21 -4.32 10.55
CA GLU A 14 14.14 -4.64 9.46
C GLU A 14 14.89 -3.39 9.00
N LEU A 15 14.16 -2.30 8.69
CA LEU A 15 14.75 -1.03 8.24
C LEU A 15 15.63 -0.41 9.33
N GLY A 16 15.21 -0.47 10.60
CA GLY A 16 16.01 0.00 11.73
C GLY A 16 17.34 -0.74 11.83
N THR A 17 17.34 -2.06 11.62
CA THR A 17 18.56 -2.87 11.59
C THR A 17 19.41 -2.55 10.37
N HIS A 18 18.78 -2.45 9.19
CA HIS A 18 19.46 -2.21 7.93
C HIS A 18 20.12 -0.84 7.87
N TYR A 19 19.57 0.18 8.53
CA TYR A 19 20.12 1.54 8.52
C TYR A 19 20.80 1.94 9.84
N ALA A 20 20.98 1.02 10.78
CA ALA A 20 21.64 1.27 12.07
C ALA A 20 23.03 1.92 11.91
N TYR A 21 23.75 1.59 10.83
CA TYR A 21 25.08 2.12 10.53
C TYR A 21 25.09 3.56 9.98
N LEU A 22 23.94 4.09 9.53
CA LEU A 22 23.82 5.46 9.01
C LEU A 22 23.62 6.51 10.12
N GLY A 23 23.51 6.07 11.38
CA GLY A 23 23.36 6.92 12.55
C GLY A 23 21.92 7.32 12.85
N LYS A 24 21.68 7.81 14.08
CA LYS A 24 20.35 8.11 14.65
C LYS A 24 19.52 9.14 13.87
N GLY A 25 20.17 9.93 12.99
CA GLY A 25 19.47 10.89 12.13
C GLY A 25 18.68 10.22 11.01
N PHE A 26 19.05 9.02 10.59
CA PHE A 26 18.45 8.31 9.45
C PHE A 26 17.23 7.47 9.83
N GLU A 27 17.09 7.10 11.11
CA GLU A 27 15.94 6.36 11.66
C GLU A 27 14.59 7.07 11.44
N LYS A 28 14.61 8.40 11.30
CA LYS A 28 13.41 9.21 11.03
C LYS A 28 13.12 9.39 9.55
N THR A 29 14.08 9.10 8.68
CA THR A 29 14.03 9.42 7.25
C THR A 29 13.28 8.36 6.46
N ILE A 30 13.30 7.10 6.90
CA ILE A 30 12.61 5.99 6.23
C ILE A 30 11.60 5.40 7.21
N ARG A 31 10.33 5.75 7.02
CA ARG A 31 9.22 5.16 7.76
C ARG A 31 8.41 4.27 6.83
N PRO A 32 8.28 2.97 7.14
CA PRO A 32 7.45 2.09 6.35
C PRO A 32 6.01 2.55 6.44
N TRP A 33 5.30 2.42 5.33
CA TRP A 33 3.89 2.74 5.26
C TRP A 33 3.21 1.75 4.33
N ALA A 34 1.91 1.51 4.55
CA ALA A 34 1.14 0.55 3.79
C ALA A 34 0.12 1.25 2.90
N LEU A 35 -0.08 0.70 1.70
CA LEU A 35 -1.15 1.08 0.80
C LEU A 35 -2.17 -0.05 0.73
N VAL A 36 -3.40 0.21 1.17
CA VAL A 36 -4.49 -0.75 1.23
C VAL A 36 -5.51 -0.40 0.16
N PHE A 37 -5.75 -1.30 -0.77
CA PHE A 37 -6.83 -1.21 -1.74
C PHE A 37 -8.04 -1.97 -1.25
N CYS A 38 -9.20 -1.33 -1.31
CA CYS A 38 -10.48 -1.98 -1.00
C CYS A 38 -11.58 -1.47 -1.92
N LYS A 39 -12.65 -2.25 -2.05
CA LYS A 39 -13.86 -1.81 -2.75
C LYS A 39 -14.80 -1.04 -1.82
N ASP A 40 -14.87 -1.49 -0.58
CA ASP A 40 -15.69 -0.91 0.48
C ASP A 40 -14.79 -0.47 1.64
N MET A 41 -15.03 0.74 2.14
CA MET A 41 -14.27 1.32 3.24
C MET A 41 -14.95 1.09 4.59
N GLU A 42 -16.26 0.81 4.63
CA GLU A 42 -17.01 0.68 5.90
C GLU A 42 -16.44 -0.40 6.84
N PRO A 43 -16.07 -1.61 6.36
CA PRO A 43 -15.49 -2.64 7.25
C PRO A 43 -14.13 -2.21 7.80
N LEU A 44 -13.34 -1.51 7.00
CA LEU A 44 -12.03 -0.99 7.36
C LEU A 44 -12.15 0.16 8.36
N GLU A 45 -13.05 1.11 8.12
CA GLU A 45 -13.32 2.22 9.04
C GLU A 45 -13.83 1.72 10.38
N THR A 46 -14.73 0.73 10.38
CA THR A 46 -15.22 0.11 11.63
C THR A 46 -14.08 -0.54 12.41
N ALA A 47 -13.21 -1.29 11.73
CA ALA A 47 -12.03 -1.88 12.36
C ALA A 47 -11.08 -0.82 12.92
N LEU A 48 -10.86 0.28 12.19
CA LEU A 48 -10.02 1.41 12.64
C LEU A 48 -10.58 2.07 13.90
N HIS A 49 -11.90 2.24 14.01
CA HIS A 49 -12.53 2.87 15.17
C HIS A 49 -12.47 1.99 16.43
N GLN A 50 -12.38 0.67 16.27
CA GLN A 50 -12.27 -0.29 17.38
C GLN A 50 -10.82 -0.50 17.84
N THR A 51 -9.86 0.15 17.21
CA THR A 51 -8.42 -0.06 17.42
C THR A 51 -7.91 0.73 18.64
N GLU A 52 -7.07 0.10 19.48
CA GLU A 52 -6.51 0.71 20.69
C GLU A 52 -5.52 1.86 20.40
N ALA A 53 -5.28 2.72 21.41
CA ALA A 53 -4.45 3.91 21.27
C ALA A 53 -3.00 3.62 20.82
N GLU A 54 -2.40 2.51 21.26
CA GLU A 54 -1.05 2.11 20.85
C GLU A 54 -0.98 1.68 19.37
N GLN A 55 -2.06 1.09 18.86
CA GLN A 55 -2.17 0.67 17.47
C GLN A 55 -2.47 1.87 16.54
N ARG A 56 -3.00 2.97 17.09
CA ARG A 56 -3.34 4.19 16.34
C ARG A 56 -2.16 4.82 15.61
N MET A 57 -0.95 4.75 16.17
CA MET A 57 0.25 5.26 15.48
C MET A 57 0.53 4.51 14.17
N TRP A 58 0.19 3.22 14.12
CA TRP A 58 0.38 2.39 12.93
C TRP A 58 -0.70 2.66 11.89
N LEU A 59 -1.89 3.05 12.33
CA LEU A 59 -2.98 3.46 11.43
C LEU A 59 -2.61 4.71 10.62
N ASP A 60 -1.88 5.66 11.21
CA ASP A 60 -1.37 6.85 10.49
C ASP A 60 -0.35 6.49 9.40
N MET A 61 0.22 5.28 9.45
CA MET A 61 1.11 4.73 8.42
C MET A 61 0.35 3.95 7.33
N ILE A 62 -0.98 3.84 7.41
CA ILE A 62 -1.79 3.11 6.45
C ILE A 62 -2.59 4.10 5.60
N ARG A 63 -2.40 4.06 4.29
CA ARG A 63 -3.24 4.76 3.33
C ARG A 63 -4.24 3.80 2.73
N ILE A 64 -5.53 4.09 2.89
CA ILE A 64 -6.60 3.33 2.26
C ILE A 64 -6.99 4.02 0.94
N CYS A 65 -7.10 3.23 -0.12
CA CYS A 65 -7.52 3.66 -1.45
C CYS A 65 -8.70 2.80 -1.90
N ARG A 66 -9.84 3.46 -2.11
CA ARG A 66 -11.00 2.82 -2.72
C ARG A 66 -10.77 2.62 -4.21
N VAL A 67 -11.05 1.43 -4.70
CA VAL A 67 -10.97 1.06 -6.12
C VAL A 67 -12.19 0.24 -6.51
N GLU A 68 -12.81 0.64 -7.61
CA GLU A 68 -14.07 0.04 -8.08
C GLU A 68 -13.86 -0.99 -9.18
N THR A 69 -12.70 -0.97 -9.83
CA THR A 69 -12.38 -1.87 -10.94
C THR A 69 -10.95 -2.42 -10.88
N ALA A 70 -10.74 -3.60 -11.46
CA ALA A 70 -9.41 -4.17 -11.67
C ALA A 70 -8.51 -3.26 -12.52
N HIS A 71 -9.09 -2.48 -13.44
CA HIS A 71 -8.36 -1.55 -14.29
C HIS A 71 -7.78 -0.39 -13.48
N GLN A 72 -8.56 0.18 -12.56
CA GLN A 72 -8.07 1.21 -11.64
C GLN A 72 -6.95 0.67 -10.75
N LEU A 73 -7.11 -0.54 -10.19
CA LEU A 73 -6.06 -1.18 -9.39
C LEU A 73 -4.77 -1.35 -10.20
N ARG A 74 -4.85 -1.88 -11.42
CA ARG A 74 -3.68 -2.04 -12.30
C ARG A 74 -3.04 -0.70 -12.64
N ALA A 75 -3.82 0.32 -12.98
CA ALA A 75 -3.32 1.65 -13.30
C ALA A 75 -2.51 2.23 -12.12
N VAL A 76 -3.03 2.12 -10.90
CA VAL A 76 -2.31 2.58 -9.70
C VAL A 76 -1.03 1.77 -9.48
N LEU A 77 -1.10 0.44 -9.50
CA LEU A 77 0.05 -0.43 -9.26
C LEU A 77 1.16 -0.22 -10.30
N CYS A 78 0.80 -0.08 -11.57
CA CYS A 78 1.75 0.25 -12.62
C CYS A 78 2.33 1.65 -12.43
N GLY A 79 1.52 2.64 -12.07
CA GLY A 79 1.94 4.02 -11.85
C GLY A 79 2.92 4.18 -10.68
N ILE A 80 2.89 3.31 -9.67
CA ILE A 80 3.89 3.33 -8.57
C ILE A 80 5.30 3.01 -9.10
N HIS A 81 5.40 2.22 -10.17
CA HIS A 81 6.69 1.75 -10.72
C HIS A 81 7.12 2.54 -11.97
N ILE A 82 6.21 3.30 -12.57
CA ILE A 82 6.43 4.02 -13.82
C ILE A 82 6.23 5.51 -13.56
N GLN A 83 7.30 6.29 -13.70
CA GLN A 83 7.21 7.73 -13.61
C GLN A 83 6.28 8.25 -14.72
N PRO A 84 5.21 8.99 -14.39
CA PRO A 84 4.30 9.52 -15.38
C PRO A 84 5.05 10.43 -16.35
N LYS A 85 4.74 10.35 -17.64
CA LYS A 85 5.40 11.21 -18.63
C LYS A 85 4.83 12.62 -18.62
N ASP A 86 3.55 12.73 -18.31
CA ASP A 86 2.80 13.98 -18.26
C ASP A 86 2.02 14.13 -16.95
N GLU A 87 1.82 15.36 -16.48
CA GLU A 87 1.02 15.64 -15.29
C GLU A 87 -0.43 15.14 -15.41
N ALA A 88 -0.96 15.01 -16.63
CA ALA A 88 -2.30 14.47 -16.89
C ALA A 88 -2.41 12.95 -16.64
N GLU A 89 -1.30 12.23 -16.61
CA GLU A 89 -1.23 10.79 -16.32
C GLU A 89 -1.03 10.49 -14.83
N HIS A 90 -0.77 11.53 -14.02
CA HIS A 90 -0.62 11.37 -12.58
C HIS A 90 -1.95 10.97 -11.95
N VAL A 91 -2.02 9.71 -11.51
CA VAL A 91 -3.08 9.23 -10.64
C VAL A 91 -2.96 9.97 -9.29
N ASP A 92 -4.08 10.38 -8.70
CA ASP A 92 -4.11 11.19 -7.46
C ASP A 92 -3.26 10.62 -6.32
N ILE A 93 -3.19 9.29 -6.21
CA ILE A 93 -2.37 8.62 -5.22
C ILE A 93 -0.86 8.82 -5.46
N LEU A 94 -0.39 8.91 -6.70
CA LEU A 94 1.02 9.15 -7.01
C LEU A 94 1.43 10.57 -6.59
N ARG A 95 0.58 11.57 -6.89
CA ARG A 95 0.78 12.95 -6.40
C ARG A 95 0.79 13.01 -4.88
N TRP A 96 -0.08 12.25 -4.23
CA TRP A 96 -0.11 12.14 -2.78
C TRP A 96 1.18 11.51 -2.22
N ILE A 97 1.70 10.45 -2.84
CA ILE A 97 2.97 9.81 -2.44
C ILE A 97 4.13 10.81 -2.56
N GLU A 98 4.21 11.55 -3.67
CA GLU A 98 5.25 12.57 -3.85
C GLU A 98 5.17 13.65 -2.77
N LYS A 99 3.97 14.16 -2.48
CA LYS A 99 3.77 15.26 -1.54
C LYS A 99 3.90 14.86 -0.07
N GLU A 100 3.26 13.76 0.32
CA GLU A 100 3.09 13.39 1.74
C GLU A 100 4.11 12.34 2.20
N LYS A 101 4.73 11.62 1.25
CA LYS A 101 5.74 10.58 1.53
C LYS A 101 7.09 10.86 0.90
N ASN A 102 7.30 12.07 0.36
CA ASN A 102 8.55 12.46 -0.32
C ASN A 102 8.94 11.49 -1.44
N GLY A 103 7.95 10.93 -2.15
CA GLY A 103 8.18 9.95 -3.21
C GLY A 103 8.56 8.54 -2.72
N GLN A 104 8.56 8.27 -1.41
CA GLN A 104 8.86 6.94 -0.90
C GLN A 104 7.71 5.96 -1.24
N PRO A 105 7.99 4.84 -1.93
CA PRO A 105 6.98 3.85 -2.25
C PRO A 105 6.47 3.16 -0.97
N PRO A 106 5.25 2.59 -0.99
CA PRO A 106 4.74 1.82 0.13
C PRO A 106 5.61 0.58 0.38
N SER A 107 5.84 0.26 1.65
CA SER A 107 6.58 -0.95 2.07
C SER A 107 5.71 -2.20 2.06
N VAL A 108 4.39 -2.01 2.15
CA VAL A 108 3.39 -3.08 2.12
C VAL A 108 2.24 -2.65 1.23
N ILE A 109 1.84 -3.50 0.28
CA ILE A 109 0.64 -3.28 -0.54
C ILE A 109 -0.34 -4.40 -0.24
N VAL A 110 -1.57 -4.03 0.13
CA VAL A 110 -2.63 -4.98 0.49
C VAL A 110 -3.81 -4.75 -0.41
N VAL A 111 -4.41 -5.84 -0.89
CA VAL A 111 -5.62 -5.81 -1.73
C VAL A 111 -6.70 -6.59 -0.98
N ALA A 112 -7.63 -5.88 -0.35
CA ALA A 112 -8.68 -6.43 0.50
C ALA A 112 -10.02 -6.50 -0.24
N ASP A 113 -10.78 -7.59 -0.05
CA ASP A 113 -12.14 -7.78 -0.59
C ASP A 113 -12.28 -7.57 -2.10
N MET A 114 -11.18 -7.83 -2.82
CA MET A 114 -11.04 -7.65 -4.26
C MET A 114 -10.71 -8.97 -4.97
N PHE A 115 -10.81 -10.11 -4.29
CA PHE A 115 -10.62 -11.43 -4.90
C PHE A 115 -11.55 -11.64 -6.10
N ASP A 116 -12.75 -11.08 -6.06
CA ASP A 116 -13.67 -11.02 -7.20
C ASP A 116 -13.04 -10.47 -8.49
N PHE A 117 -12.10 -9.54 -8.40
CA PHE A 117 -11.41 -8.99 -9.59
C PHE A 117 -10.41 -9.96 -10.20
N LEU A 118 -9.82 -10.84 -9.38
CA LEU A 118 -8.96 -11.92 -9.85
C LEU A 118 -9.81 -13.06 -10.43
N LEU A 119 -11.00 -13.30 -9.87
CA LEU A 119 -11.88 -14.42 -10.25
C LEU A 119 -12.78 -14.12 -11.46
N ARG A 120 -13.22 -12.88 -11.66
CA ARG A 120 -14.12 -12.50 -12.78
C ARG A 120 -13.43 -12.39 -14.14
N ASN A 121 -12.10 -12.37 -14.17
CA ASN A 121 -11.31 -12.33 -15.42
C ASN A 121 -10.96 -13.73 -15.95
N THR A 122 -11.60 -14.78 -15.44
CA THR A 122 -11.39 -16.18 -15.85
C THR A 122 -12.06 -16.55 -17.19
N GLY A 123 -12.79 -15.61 -17.80
CA GLY A 123 -13.64 -15.87 -18.96
C GLY A 123 -13.00 -15.80 -20.34
N ASN A 124 -11.77 -15.26 -20.53
CA ASN A 124 -11.12 -15.33 -21.85
C ASN A 124 -9.62 -15.03 -21.85
N THR A 125 -8.88 -15.99 -22.43
CA THR A 125 -7.61 -15.91 -23.18
C THR A 125 -6.35 -15.32 -22.54
N GLU A 126 -5.37 -16.21 -22.33
CA GLU A 126 -3.96 -16.07 -22.73
C GLU A 126 -3.32 -14.67 -22.64
N SER A 127 -2.83 -14.28 -21.46
CA SER A 127 -1.55 -13.57 -21.34
C SER A 127 -1.16 -13.38 -19.86
N LEU A 128 -0.02 -13.97 -19.52
CA LEU A 128 0.82 -13.77 -18.34
C LEU A 128 0.13 -13.88 -16.97
N ARG A 129 0.03 -15.14 -16.53
CA ARG A 129 -0.29 -15.55 -15.17
C ARG A 129 1.00 -15.73 -14.39
N TYR A 130 1.23 -14.96 -13.32
CA TYR A 130 1.97 -15.45 -12.15
C TYR A 130 1.48 -14.75 -10.89
N LEU A 131 1.06 -15.55 -9.91
CA LEU A 131 1.04 -15.18 -8.50
C LEU A 131 1.89 -16.24 -7.82
N THR A 132 3.15 -15.91 -7.55
CA THR A 132 4.04 -16.77 -6.77
C THR A 132 4.39 -16.01 -5.52
N ILE A 133 3.76 -16.41 -4.41
CA ILE A 133 4.21 -16.05 -3.07
C ILE A 133 5.27 -17.10 -2.73
N LYS A 134 6.51 -16.66 -2.55
CA LYS A 134 7.55 -17.40 -1.84
C LYS A 134 7.82 -16.69 -0.53
#